data_AF-A0A7C4AFA6-F1
#
_entry.id   AF-A0A7C4AFA6-F1
#
_cell.length_a   1.000
_cell.length_b   1.000
_cell.length_c   1.000
_cell.angle_alpha   90.00
_cell.angle_beta   90.00
_cell.angle_gamma   90.00
#
_symmetry.space_group_name_H-M   'P 1'
#
loop_
_entity.id
_entity.type
_entity.pdbx_description
1 polymer ?
#
loop_
_entity_poly.entity_id
_entity_poly.type
_entity_poly.pdbx_seq_one_letter_code
_entity_poly.pdbx_strand_id
1 'polypeptide(L)'
;MPEVQVAFLPEEKGVESLARQVKLTGRAYPLFEIAVLILQKAERYQVQFSVKRGEDGQVLQPLLVCSLDESVWLGQEELAAHVLRRHFDTFYQAERVATDPPKGTYTFVAQCGISGEILGPPNYHDYQVKLRKLHAERFSRMPFEVFKSRVKIVRDEAVVKQWIEDQSWKTEYLCLNLPEPLRLPTRADVEKHFREAHLPNLVKTVDEVTLSNGGMRTTMAPALLTLLRRRLDEQRRFPLRVATTLCQQFTRHGLQFFKVNKTVTHVCVARPRYLDLEATVVSDCVKRIVEFIHHHPNGTRRKLLEALAPAPPRLPASSAAPAPLASGQAAVQGNSAPVVAAAEATEPTPEQTAVIADLHWLIHQGHVIEFSDGRLEVAKPHKPKPAPAPPSAKPAAESIESPSAAAAAPIATPGQATGGPSGPECEPAQEPQVTSTAEGGPVVVAEEPAPVPAAGPSSSG
;
A
#
# COMPACT_ATOMS: atom_id res chain seq x y z
N MET A 1 4.08 -17.44 4.11
CA MET A 1 3.71 -16.11 3.57
C MET A 1 3.59 -16.26 2.06
N PRO A 2 2.64 -15.60 1.38
CA PRO A 2 2.43 -15.80 -0.05
C PRO A 2 3.62 -15.28 -0.86
N GLU A 3 3.97 -15.98 -1.95
CA GLU A 3 5.14 -15.69 -2.77
C GLU A 3 4.84 -14.63 -3.84
N VAL A 4 4.38 -13.47 -3.36
CA VAL A 4 3.99 -12.32 -4.18
C VAL A 4 4.91 -11.15 -3.87
N GLN A 5 5.25 -10.36 -4.89
CA GLN A 5 5.96 -9.10 -4.73
C GLN A 5 4.97 -7.95 -4.53
N VAL A 6 5.31 -7.03 -3.63
CA VAL A 6 4.48 -5.85 -3.32
C VAL A 6 5.34 -4.60 -3.54
N ALA A 7 4.87 -3.70 -4.40
CA ALA A 7 5.47 -2.39 -4.63
C ALA A 7 4.48 -1.27 -4.26
N PHE A 8 5.01 -0.16 -3.76
CA PHE A 8 4.24 1.03 -3.42
C PHE A 8 4.62 2.12 -4.43
N LEU A 9 3.68 2.49 -5.29
CA LEU A 9 3.88 3.42 -6.38
C LEU A 9 3.29 4.79 -5.99
N PRO A 10 4.09 5.86 -5.89
CA PRO A 10 3.57 7.22 -5.69
C PRO A 10 2.58 7.60 -6.81
N GLU A 11 1.48 8.25 -6.44
CA GLU A 11 0.49 8.73 -7.42
C GLU A 11 1.09 9.83 -8.31
N GLU A 12 1.07 9.62 -9.63
CA GLU A 12 1.73 10.50 -10.60
C GLU A 12 1.26 11.96 -10.52
N LYS A 13 -0.03 12.20 -10.32
CA LYS A 13 -0.60 13.56 -10.17
C LYS A 13 -0.06 14.28 -8.94
N GLY A 14 0.08 13.55 -7.82
CA GLY A 14 0.65 14.09 -6.58
C GLY A 14 2.14 14.42 -6.74
N VAL A 15 2.89 13.57 -7.45
CA VAL A 15 4.32 13.78 -7.73
C VAL A 15 4.56 14.91 -8.72
N GLU A 16 3.73 15.03 -9.77
CA GLU A 16 3.77 16.15 -10.71
C GLU A 16 3.47 17.48 -10.00
N SER A 17 2.45 17.51 -9.11
CA SER A 17 2.13 18.69 -8.31
C SER A 17 3.31 19.11 -7.41
N LEU A 18 3.93 18.13 -6.72
CA LEU A 18 5.10 18.39 -5.90
C LEU A 18 6.31 18.85 -6.74
N ALA A 19 6.50 18.27 -7.94
CA ALA A 19 7.57 18.69 -8.85
C ALA A 19 7.36 20.13 -9.36
N ARG A 20 6.11 20.52 -9.65
CA ARG A 20 5.74 21.92 -9.94
C ARG A 20 6.02 22.84 -8.75
N GLN A 21 5.72 22.40 -7.52
CA GLN A 21 6.03 23.17 -6.31
C GLN A 21 7.54 23.33 -6.08
N VAL A 22 8.35 22.29 -6.30
CA VAL A 22 9.83 22.39 -6.25
C VAL A 22 10.33 23.41 -7.27
N LYS A 23 9.82 23.37 -8.51
CA LYS A 23 10.16 24.34 -9.56
C LYS A 23 9.73 25.78 -9.26
N LEU A 24 8.58 25.98 -8.64
CA LEU A 24 8.05 27.32 -8.32
C LEU A 24 8.75 27.95 -7.12
N THR A 25 9.13 27.14 -6.13
CA THR A 25 9.76 27.62 -4.89
C THR A 25 11.27 27.64 -4.93
N GLY A 26 11.90 26.89 -5.85
CA GLY A 26 13.34 26.68 -5.91
C GLY A 26 13.91 25.79 -4.79
N ARG A 27 13.08 25.36 -3.83
CA ARG A 27 13.55 24.72 -2.60
C ARG A 27 14.05 23.30 -2.80
N ALA A 28 15.11 22.95 -2.07
CA ALA A 28 15.64 21.61 -1.97
C ALA A 28 14.96 20.82 -0.85
N TYR A 29 14.37 19.67 -1.21
CA TYR A 29 13.64 18.79 -0.28
C TYR A 29 14.35 17.44 -0.13
N PRO A 30 14.53 16.91 1.10
CA PRO A 30 15.08 15.57 1.30
C PRO A 30 14.12 14.48 0.76
N LEU A 31 14.63 13.64 -0.15
CA LEU A 31 13.84 12.66 -0.89
C LEU A 31 13.14 11.64 0.02
N PHE A 32 13.82 11.20 1.08
CA PHE A 32 13.28 10.21 2.01
C PHE A 32 12.11 10.76 2.83
N GLU A 33 12.11 12.05 3.18
CA GLU A 33 10.98 12.68 3.86
C GLU A 33 9.75 12.78 2.95
N ILE A 34 9.95 13.12 1.67
CA ILE A 34 8.87 13.07 0.66
C ILE A 34 8.27 11.66 0.59
N ALA A 35 9.11 10.62 0.57
CA ALA A 35 8.66 9.24 0.52
C ALA A 35 7.87 8.83 1.79
N VAL A 36 8.32 9.24 2.99
CA VAL A 36 7.56 9.05 4.24
C VAL A 36 6.22 9.79 4.20
N LEU A 37 6.21 11.06 3.77
CA LEU A 37 4.99 11.88 3.67
C LEU A 37 3.96 11.28 2.71
N ILE A 38 4.40 10.59 1.66
CA ILE A 38 3.50 9.84 0.77
C ILE A 38 2.91 8.62 1.49
N LEU A 39 3.75 7.78 2.12
CA LEU A 39 3.32 6.57 2.85
C LEU A 39 2.46 6.82 4.11
N GLN A 40 2.36 8.07 4.57
CA GLN A 40 1.43 8.47 5.64
C GLN A 40 -0.04 8.41 5.22
N LYS A 41 -0.38 8.67 3.95
CA LYS A 41 -1.77 8.68 3.47
C LYS A 41 -1.95 7.73 2.29
N ALA A 42 -2.85 6.75 2.45
CA ALA A 42 -3.13 5.74 1.44
C ALA A 42 -3.57 6.33 0.07
N GLU A 43 -4.20 7.50 0.07
CA GLU A 43 -4.61 8.23 -1.14
C GLU A 43 -3.42 8.67 -2.03
N ARG A 44 -2.22 8.85 -1.46
CA ARG A 44 -1.04 9.38 -2.17
C ARG A 44 -0.23 8.32 -2.93
N TYR A 45 -0.61 7.05 -2.80
CA TYR A 45 0.10 5.94 -3.44
C TYR A 45 -0.85 4.81 -3.84
N GLN A 46 -0.44 4.08 -4.87
CA GLN A 46 -1.04 2.86 -5.33
C GLN A 46 -0.21 1.67 -4.83
N VAL A 47 -0.83 0.50 -4.71
CA VAL A 47 -0.18 -0.75 -4.31
C VAL A 47 -0.24 -1.70 -5.48
N GLN A 48 0.92 -2.09 -5.98
CA GLN A 48 1.07 -3.03 -7.08
C GLN A 48 1.47 -4.39 -6.48
N PHE A 49 0.64 -5.40 -6.73
CA PHE A 49 0.99 -6.80 -6.48
C PHE A 49 1.46 -7.41 -7.79
N SER A 50 2.63 -8.05 -7.79
CA SER A 50 3.14 -8.80 -8.94
C SER A 50 3.52 -10.22 -8.55
N VAL A 51 3.23 -11.14 -9.46
CA VAL A 51 3.56 -12.56 -9.35
C VAL A 51 5.08 -12.74 -9.33
N LYS A 52 5.58 -13.58 -8.42
CA LYS A 52 6.96 -14.07 -8.50
C LYS A 52 7.04 -15.27 -9.42
N ARG A 53 8.09 -15.28 -10.25
CA ARG A 53 8.48 -16.41 -11.10
C ARG A 53 9.75 -17.04 -10.54
N GLY A 54 9.81 -18.37 -10.57
CA GLY A 54 10.99 -19.15 -10.18
C GLY A 54 12.10 -19.09 -11.24
N GLU A 55 13.19 -19.84 -11.00
CA GLU A 55 14.34 -19.90 -11.91
C GLU A 55 13.95 -20.48 -13.29
N ASP A 56 13.02 -21.45 -13.32
CA ASP A 56 12.44 -22.02 -14.54
C ASP A 56 11.39 -21.12 -15.23
N GLY A 57 11.20 -19.88 -14.74
CA GLY A 57 10.18 -18.94 -15.24
C GLY A 57 8.74 -19.27 -14.84
N GLN A 58 8.49 -20.40 -14.16
CA GLN A 58 7.17 -20.79 -13.69
C GLN A 58 6.65 -19.83 -12.61
N VAL A 59 5.36 -19.51 -12.68
CA VAL A 59 4.63 -18.74 -11.67
C VAL A 59 4.56 -19.52 -10.36
N LEU A 60 5.17 -18.99 -9.29
CA LEU A 60 5.19 -19.62 -7.96
C LEU A 60 3.85 -19.48 -7.24
N GLN A 61 3.20 -18.33 -7.41
CA GLN A 61 1.90 -18.02 -6.81
C GLN A 61 1.07 -17.19 -7.80
N PRO A 62 -0.02 -17.72 -8.39
CA PRO A 62 -0.89 -16.94 -9.26
C PRO A 62 -1.65 -15.87 -8.47
N LEU A 63 -1.95 -14.75 -9.13
CA LEU A 63 -2.88 -13.73 -8.66
C LEU A 63 -4.18 -13.82 -9.46
N LEU A 64 -5.31 -13.81 -8.76
CA LEU A 64 -6.65 -13.90 -9.33
C LEU A 64 -7.42 -12.63 -8.99
N VAL A 65 -8.06 -12.01 -9.97
CA VAL A 65 -8.94 -10.85 -9.79
C VAL A 65 -10.38 -11.24 -10.10
N CYS A 66 -11.31 -10.84 -9.24
CA CYS A 66 -12.74 -11.00 -9.49
C CYS A 66 -13.22 -9.97 -10.52
N SER A 67 -13.89 -10.42 -11.57
CA SER A 67 -14.46 -9.54 -12.59
C SER A 67 -15.68 -8.73 -12.13
N LEU A 68 -16.27 -9.06 -10.97
CA LEU A 68 -17.49 -8.43 -10.46
C LEU A 68 -17.22 -7.27 -9.50
N ASP A 69 -16.19 -7.37 -8.66
CA ASP A 69 -15.89 -6.39 -7.60
C ASP A 69 -14.40 -6.04 -7.44
N GLU A 70 -13.57 -6.43 -8.42
CA GLU A 70 -12.13 -6.15 -8.49
C GLU A 70 -11.33 -6.67 -7.27
N SER A 71 -11.88 -7.61 -6.50
CA SER A 71 -11.21 -8.23 -5.36
C SER A 71 -10.07 -9.17 -5.77
N VAL A 72 -9.00 -9.26 -4.96
CA VAL A 72 -7.75 -9.95 -5.30
C VAL A 72 -7.50 -11.19 -4.43
N TRP A 73 -7.25 -12.34 -5.04
CA TRP A 73 -7.17 -13.65 -4.38
C TRP A 73 -5.97 -14.47 -4.84
N LEU A 74 -5.61 -15.46 -4.03
CA LEU A 74 -4.48 -16.38 -4.28
C LEU A 74 -4.93 -17.74 -4.85
N GLY A 75 -6.21 -18.08 -4.71
CA GLY A 75 -6.78 -19.36 -5.14
C GLY A 75 -8.26 -19.24 -5.47
N GLN A 76 -8.73 -20.12 -6.35
CA GLN A 76 -10.11 -20.08 -6.86
C GLN A 76 -11.15 -20.39 -5.77
N GLU A 77 -10.84 -21.29 -4.83
CA GLU A 77 -11.73 -21.62 -3.71
C GLU A 77 -12.01 -20.43 -2.78
N GLU A 78 -10.99 -19.62 -2.46
CA GLU A 78 -11.16 -18.42 -1.63
C GLU A 78 -12.05 -17.38 -2.34
N LEU A 79 -11.82 -17.19 -3.65
CA LEU A 79 -12.62 -16.32 -4.50
C LEU A 79 -14.07 -16.83 -4.61
N ALA A 80 -14.28 -18.15 -4.75
CA ALA A 80 -15.61 -18.76 -4.76
C ALA A 80 -16.36 -18.47 -3.47
N ALA A 81 -15.72 -18.71 -2.32
CA ALA A 81 -16.28 -18.45 -1.00
C ALA A 81 -16.60 -16.96 -0.77
N HIS A 82 -15.76 -16.05 -1.28
CA HIS A 82 -16.02 -14.61 -1.21
C HIS A 82 -17.23 -14.19 -2.06
N VAL A 83 -17.29 -14.59 -3.33
CA VAL A 83 -18.41 -14.22 -4.22
C VAL A 83 -19.72 -14.80 -3.68
N LEU A 84 -19.72 -16.07 -3.26
CA LEU A 84 -20.89 -16.71 -2.65
C LEU A 84 -21.27 -16.15 -1.28
N ARG A 85 -20.41 -15.36 -0.62
CA ARG A 85 -20.71 -14.69 0.65
C ARG A 85 -21.22 -13.25 0.45
N ARG A 86 -20.74 -12.55 -0.58
CA ARG A 86 -20.98 -11.12 -0.77
C ARG A 86 -21.96 -10.79 -1.91
N HIS A 87 -22.01 -11.64 -2.93
CA HIS A 87 -22.81 -11.46 -4.15
C HIS A 87 -23.72 -12.67 -4.40
N PHE A 88 -24.19 -13.31 -3.32
CA PHE A 88 -25.03 -14.51 -3.39
C PHE A 88 -26.29 -14.27 -4.24
N ASP A 89 -26.99 -13.18 -3.95
CA ASP A 89 -28.26 -12.79 -4.56
C ASP A 89 -28.13 -12.42 -6.05
N THR A 90 -26.90 -12.31 -6.58
CA THR A 90 -26.63 -12.13 -8.01
C THR A 90 -26.73 -13.44 -8.80
N PHE A 91 -26.52 -14.59 -8.14
CA PHE A 91 -26.47 -15.91 -8.78
C PHE A 91 -27.51 -16.89 -8.24
N TYR A 92 -27.98 -16.69 -7.01
CA TYR A 92 -28.88 -17.63 -6.34
C TYR A 92 -29.93 -16.91 -5.49
N GLN A 93 -31.11 -17.52 -5.40
CA GLN A 93 -32.15 -17.11 -4.47
C GLN A 93 -32.49 -18.28 -3.54
N ALA A 94 -32.53 -18.04 -2.22
CA ALA A 94 -32.98 -19.02 -1.25
C ALA A 94 -34.52 -18.99 -1.15
N GLU A 95 -35.19 -20.06 -1.58
CA GLU A 95 -36.63 -20.24 -1.49
C GLU A 95 -36.94 -21.24 -0.37
N ARG A 96 -37.92 -20.92 0.49
CA ARG A 96 -38.43 -21.86 1.50
C ARG A 96 -39.65 -22.58 0.92
N VAL A 97 -39.45 -23.82 0.49
CA VAL A 97 -40.49 -24.65 -0.12
C VAL A 97 -41.12 -25.53 0.95
N ALA A 98 -42.45 -25.58 0.97
CA ALA A 98 -43.19 -26.52 1.79
C ALA A 98 -43.03 -27.94 1.21
N THR A 99 -42.45 -28.84 1.98
CA THR A 99 -42.26 -30.25 1.64
C THR A 99 -43.25 -31.12 2.39
N ASP A 100 -43.57 -32.30 1.84
CA ASP A 100 -44.45 -33.27 2.50
C ASP A 100 -44.02 -33.51 3.96
N PRO A 101 -44.95 -33.45 4.93
CA PRO A 101 -44.63 -33.71 6.33
C PRO A 101 -44.09 -35.14 6.49
N PRO A 102 -43.19 -35.39 7.46
CA PRO A 102 -42.54 -36.68 7.62
C PRO A 102 -43.57 -37.81 7.79
N LYS A 103 -43.41 -38.90 7.04
CA LYS A 103 -44.36 -40.02 7.02
C LYS A 103 -44.30 -40.82 8.33
N GLY A 104 -45.23 -40.53 9.25
CA GLY A 104 -45.45 -41.33 10.46
C GLY A 104 -46.44 -40.69 11.43
N THR A 105 -47.12 -41.52 12.23
CA THR A 105 -47.96 -41.04 13.33
C THR A 105 -47.09 -40.75 14.55
N TYR A 106 -46.62 -39.51 14.68
CA TYR A 106 -45.79 -39.08 15.79
C TYR A 106 -46.66 -38.67 16.98
N THR A 107 -46.55 -39.40 18.09
CA THR A 107 -47.30 -39.15 19.34
C THR A 107 -46.43 -38.62 20.48
N PHE A 108 -45.11 -38.52 20.26
CA PHE A 108 -44.16 -37.98 21.22
C PHE A 108 -42.88 -37.51 20.52
N VAL A 109 -42.29 -36.44 21.07
CA VAL A 109 -41.00 -35.88 20.62
C VAL A 109 -40.05 -35.77 21.81
N ALA A 110 -38.76 -35.98 21.58
CA ALA A 110 -37.74 -35.72 22.57
C ALA A 110 -37.40 -34.22 22.58
N GLN A 111 -37.37 -33.62 23.76
CA GLN A 111 -36.99 -32.23 23.99
C GLN A 111 -35.82 -32.18 24.97
N CYS A 112 -34.85 -31.30 24.73
CA CYS A 112 -33.76 -31.10 25.68
C CYS A 112 -34.31 -30.46 26.97
N GLY A 113 -34.18 -31.15 28.11
CA GLY A 113 -34.62 -30.63 29.41
C GLY A 113 -33.81 -29.45 29.97
N ILE A 114 -32.81 -28.96 29.22
CA ILE A 114 -32.00 -27.79 29.56
C ILE A 114 -32.24 -26.62 28.58
N SER A 115 -32.16 -26.86 27.27
CA SER A 115 -32.34 -25.79 26.26
C SER A 115 -33.78 -25.60 25.79
N GLY A 116 -34.70 -26.54 26.06
CA GLY A 116 -36.06 -26.53 25.51
C GLY A 116 -36.14 -26.86 24.01
N GLU A 117 -35.02 -27.19 23.37
CA GLU A 117 -34.95 -27.42 21.93
C GLU A 117 -35.48 -28.82 21.55
N ILE A 118 -36.26 -28.91 20.47
CA ILE A 118 -36.96 -30.13 20.08
C ILE A 118 -36.05 -30.95 19.15
N LEU A 119 -35.65 -32.14 19.62
CA LEU A 119 -34.79 -33.06 18.89
C LEU A 119 -35.57 -33.94 17.90
N GLY A 120 -36.87 -34.08 18.12
CA GLY A 120 -37.77 -34.94 17.36
C GLY A 120 -37.99 -36.32 18.00
N PRO A 121 -38.75 -37.22 17.36
CA PRO A 121 -39.07 -38.54 17.90
C PRO A 121 -37.80 -39.42 18.00
N PRO A 122 -37.62 -40.21 19.09
CA PRO A 122 -36.49 -41.14 19.24
C PRO A 122 -36.32 -42.15 18.08
N ASN A 123 -37.40 -42.47 17.36
CA ASN A 123 -37.41 -43.38 16.21
C ASN A 123 -37.09 -42.69 14.87
N TYR A 124 -36.86 -41.36 14.85
CA TYR A 124 -36.51 -40.62 13.65
C TYR A 124 -35.00 -40.70 13.38
N HIS A 125 -34.59 -40.90 12.12
CA HIS A 125 -33.19 -41.15 11.77
C HIS A 125 -32.25 -40.01 12.17
N ASP A 126 -32.67 -38.75 12.03
CA ASP A 126 -31.85 -37.60 12.44
C ASP A 126 -31.76 -37.39 13.95
N TYR A 127 -32.58 -38.07 14.77
CA TYR A 127 -32.59 -37.85 16.22
C TYR A 127 -31.19 -37.98 16.84
N GLN A 128 -30.44 -39.01 16.45
CA GLN A 128 -29.07 -39.22 16.92
C GLN A 128 -28.06 -38.20 16.38
N VAL A 129 -28.33 -37.59 15.22
CA VAL A 129 -27.48 -36.55 14.62
C VAL A 129 -27.75 -35.21 15.29
N LYS A 130 -29.02 -34.82 15.43
CA LYS A 130 -29.47 -33.61 16.14
C LYS A 130 -29.01 -33.63 17.60
N LEU A 131 -29.13 -34.77 18.30
CA LEU A 131 -28.65 -34.95 19.68
C LEU A 131 -27.15 -34.69 19.83
N ARG A 132 -26.32 -35.24 18.93
CA ARG A 132 -24.85 -35.03 18.95
C ARG A 132 -24.46 -33.61 18.57
N LYS A 133 -25.12 -33.03 17.55
CA LYS A 133 -24.89 -31.64 17.14
C LYS A 133 -25.19 -30.66 18.27
N LEU A 134 -26.36 -30.79 18.90
CA LEU A 134 -26.80 -29.91 19.98
C LEU A 134 -25.90 -30.03 21.23
N HIS A 135 -25.40 -31.23 21.52
CA HIS A 135 -24.37 -31.43 22.53
C HIS A 135 -23.07 -30.69 22.19
N ALA A 136 -22.55 -30.85 20.98
CA ALA A 136 -21.30 -30.21 20.55
C ALA A 136 -21.40 -28.66 20.53
N GLU A 137 -22.52 -28.10 20.09
CA GLU A 137 -22.71 -26.65 19.96
C GLU A 137 -23.00 -25.95 21.30
N ARG A 138 -23.84 -26.52 22.18
CA ARG A 138 -24.28 -25.85 23.42
C ARG A 138 -23.80 -26.48 24.72
N PHE A 139 -23.44 -27.77 24.73
CA PHE A 139 -23.19 -28.53 25.96
C PHE A 139 -21.87 -29.30 25.97
N SER A 140 -20.89 -28.88 25.17
CA SER A 140 -19.58 -29.52 25.00
C SER A 140 -18.76 -29.69 26.29
N ARG A 141 -19.04 -28.89 27.32
CA ARG A 141 -18.44 -29.01 28.67
C ARG A 141 -19.04 -30.13 29.54
N MET A 142 -20.13 -30.76 29.12
CA MET A 142 -20.82 -31.84 29.86
C MET A 142 -20.53 -33.20 29.21
N PRO A 143 -20.32 -34.29 29.96
CA PRO A 143 -20.23 -35.63 29.37
C PRO A 143 -21.51 -36.02 28.63
N PHE A 144 -21.38 -36.63 27.44
CA PHE A 144 -22.50 -36.92 26.55
C PHE A 144 -23.61 -37.77 27.19
N GLU A 145 -23.26 -38.79 27.99
CA GLU A 145 -24.25 -39.62 28.69
C GLU A 145 -25.06 -38.84 29.75
N VAL A 146 -24.44 -37.87 30.42
CA VAL A 146 -25.13 -36.97 31.39
C VAL A 146 -26.05 -36.00 30.66
N PHE A 147 -25.68 -35.55 29.47
CA PHE A 147 -26.55 -34.74 28.62
C PHE A 147 -27.75 -35.54 28.10
N LYS A 148 -27.51 -36.76 27.61
CA LYS A 148 -28.53 -37.71 27.11
C LYS A 148 -29.55 -38.08 28.20
N SER A 149 -29.13 -38.27 29.45
CA SER A 149 -30.05 -38.55 30.57
C SER A 149 -30.97 -37.37 30.94
N ARG A 150 -30.67 -36.15 30.45
CA ARG A 150 -31.49 -34.93 30.65
C ARG A 150 -32.45 -34.63 29.49
N VAL A 151 -32.48 -35.47 28.46
CA VAL A 151 -33.47 -35.39 27.39
C VAL A 151 -34.80 -35.98 27.89
N LYS A 152 -35.89 -35.21 27.76
CA LYS A 152 -37.22 -35.61 28.21
C LYS A 152 -38.08 -35.98 27.00
N ILE A 153 -38.89 -37.02 27.13
CA ILE A 153 -39.91 -37.36 26.12
C ILE A 153 -41.18 -36.58 26.45
N VAL A 154 -41.57 -35.69 25.55
CA VAL A 154 -42.74 -34.82 25.67
C VAL A 154 -43.85 -35.36 24.76
N ARG A 155 -45.05 -35.51 25.34
CA ARG A 155 -46.26 -36.02 24.67
C ARG A 155 -47.29 -34.92 24.41
N ASP A 156 -46.85 -33.67 24.44
CA ASP A 156 -47.69 -32.50 24.17
C ASP A 156 -47.91 -32.36 22.66
N GLU A 157 -49.18 -32.36 22.26
CA GLU A 157 -49.58 -32.20 20.86
C GLU A 157 -49.08 -30.88 20.25
N ALA A 158 -48.95 -29.80 21.05
CA ALA A 158 -48.46 -28.52 20.55
C ALA A 158 -46.99 -28.62 20.14
N VAL A 159 -46.16 -29.28 20.95
CA VAL A 159 -44.71 -29.48 20.68
C VAL A 159 -44.50 -30.48 19.54
N VAL A 160 -45.38 -31.48 19.41
CA VAL A 160 -45.38 -32.41 18.26
C VAL A 160 -45.77 -31.67 16.97
N LYS A 161 -46.80 -30.81 16.98
CA LYS A 161 -47.21 -30.01 15.81
C LYS A 161 -46.13 -29.02 15.39
N GLN A 162 -45.52 -28.30 16.35
CA GLN A 162 -44.36 -27.43 16.08
C GLN A 162 -43.20 -28.19 15.43
N TRP A 163 -42.89 -29.41 15.90
CA TRP A 163 -41.85 -30.22 15.25
C TRP A 163 -42.24 -30.68 13.84
N ILE A 164 -43.50 -31.06 13.59
CA ILE A 164 -43.97 -31.42 12.25
C ILE A 164 -43.90 -30.20 11.31
N GLU A 165 -44.29 -29.03 11.78
CA GLU A 165 -44.16 -27.75 11.06
C GLU A 165 -42.69 -27.42 10.79
N ASP A 166 -41.78 -27.53 11.78
CA ASP A 166 -40.35 -27.31 11.57
C ASP A 166 -39.70 -28.32 10.60
N GLN A 167 -40.35 -29.47 10.31
CA GLN A 167 -39.89 -30.46 9.34
C GLN A 167 -40.61 -30.40 7.98
N SER A 168 -41.69 -29.62 7.83
CA SER A 168 -42.40 -29.46 6.56
C SER A 168 -41.85 -28.33 5.68
N TRP A 169 -40.71 -27.72 6.05
CA TRP A 169 -40.09 -26.63 5.30
C TRP A 169 -38.65 -26.99 4.97
N LYS A 170 -38.31 -26.92 3.68
CA LYS A 170 -36.94 -27.09 3.19
C LYS A 170 -36.49 -25.82 2.48
N THR A 171 -35.27 -25.38 2.74
CA THR A 171 -34.64 -24.32 1.93
C THR A 171 -34.06 -24.95 0.67
N GLU A 172 -34.56 -24.54 -0.48
CA GLU A 172 -33.99 -24.87 -1.79
C GLU A 172 -33.42 -23.59 -2.41
N TYR A 173 -32.41 -23.75 -3.28
CA TYR A 173 -31.73 -22.63 -3.90
C TYR A 173 -32.02 -22.61 -5.40
N LEU A 174 -32.62 -21.52 -5.88
CA LEU A 174 -32.87 -21.29 -7.30
C LEU A 174 -31.61 -20.71 -7.93
N CYS A 175 -31.15 -21.26 -9.05
CA CYS A 175 -30.11 -20.62 -9.86
C CYS A 175 -30.71 -19.47 -10.69
N LEU A 176 -30.12 -18.29 -10.59
CA LEU A 176 -30.46 -17.12 -11.38
C LEU A 176 -29.54 -17.04 -12.62
N ASN A 177 -30.02 -16.38 -13.68
CA ASN A 177 -29.24 -16.11 -14.91
C ASN A 177 -28.78 -17.36 -15.69
N LEU A 178 -29.49 -18.49 -15.56
CA LEU A 178 -29.36 -19.66 -16.44
C LEU A 178 -30.56 -19.77 -17.39
N PRO A 179 -30.38 -20.31 -18.61
CA PRO A 179 -31.49 -20.55 -19.54
C PRO A 179 -32.42 -21.68 -19.07
N GLU A 180 -31.93 -22.60 -18.23
CA GLU A 180 -32.72 -23.66 -17.61
C GLU A 180 -32.84 -23.41 -16.09
N PRO A 181 -34.06 -23.43 -15.51
CA PRO A 181 -34.27 -23.14 -14.10
C PRO A 181 -33.85 -24.33 -13.23
N LEU A 182 -32.62 -24.30 -12.74
CA LEU A 182 -32.06 -25.32 -11.84
C LEU A 182 -32.39 -25.02 -10.38
N ARG A 183 -32.88 -26.04 -9.65
CA ARG A 183 -33.06 -26.03 -8.20
C ARG A 183 -32.00 -26.89 -7.51
N LEU A 184 -31.33 -26.35 -6.50
CA LEU A 184 -30.28 -27.02 -5.74
C LEU A 184 -30.72 -27.23 -4.29
N PRO A 185 -30.69 -28.47 -3.76
CA PRO A 185 -31.31 -28.82 -2.48
C PRO A 185 -30.44 -28.50 -1.25
N THR A 186 -29.13 -28.25 -1.42
CA THR A 186 -28.22 -27.90 -0.33
C THR A 186 -27.25 -26.78 -0.72
N ARG A 187 -26.65 -26.13 0.29
CA ARG A 187 -25.64 -25.09 0.08
C ARG A 187 -24.33 -25.62 -0.53
N ALA A 188 -24.02 -26.90 -0.32
CA ALA A 188 -22.86 -27.56 -0.92
C ALA A 188 -23.06 -27.79 -2.43
N ASP A 189 -24.29 -28.11 -2.85
CA ASP A 189 -24.62 -28.22 -4.28
C ASP A 189 -24.51 -26.86 -4.97
N VAL A 190 -24.94 -25.78 -4.30
CA VAL A 190 -24.75 -24.38 -4.77
C VAL A 190 -23.26 -24.03 -4.93
N GLU A 191 -22.41 -24.41 -3.98
CA GLU A 191 -20.96 -24.18 -4.08
C GLU A 191 -20.33 -24.95 -5.23
N LYS A 192 -20.73 -26.21 -5.41
CA LYS A 192 -20.26 -27.04 -6.54
C LYS A 192 -20.71 -26.46 -7.88
N HIS A 193 -22.00 -26.20 -8.04
CA HIS A 193 -22.57 -25.60 -9.24
C HIS A 193 -21.93 -24.23 -9.56
N PHE A 194 -21.68 -23.39 -8.54
CA PHE A 194 -21.02 -22.11 -8.75
C PHE A 194 -19.60 -22.27 -9.29
N ARG A 195 -18.81 -23.20 -8.71
CA ARG A 195 -17.44 -23.50 -9.16
C ARG A 195 -17.39 -24.01 -10.60
N GLU A 196 -18.40 -24.78 -11.02
CA GLU A 196 -18.46 -25.39 -12.34
C GLU A 196 -19.04 -24.43 -13.42
N ALA A 197 -20.14 -23.72 -13.12
CA ALA A 197 -20.89 -22.94 -14.12
C ALA A 197 -20.55 -21.44 -14.17
N HIS A 198 -20.23 -20.81 -13.04
CA HIS A 198 -20.10 -19.35 -12.95
C HIS A 198 -18.68 -18.87 -12.69
N LEU A 199 -17.93 -19.56 -11.82
CA LEU A 199 -16.59 -19.16 -11.42
C LEU A 199 -15.60 -18.97 -12.60
N PRO A 200 -15.53 -19.86 -13.62
CA PRO A 200 -14.60 -19.69 -14.74
C PRO A 200 -14.78 -18.38 -15.51
N ASN A 201 -16.00 -17.84 -15.54
CA ASN A 201 -16.32 -16.57 -16.21
C ASN A 201 -16.01 -15.33 -15.35
N LEU A 202 -15.81 -15.51 -14.04
CA LEU A 202 -15.55 -14.43 -13.09
C LEU A 202 -14.07 -14.28 -12.75
N VAL A 203 -13.29 -15.37 -12.77
CA VAL A 203 -11.86 -15.37 -12.46
C VAL A 203 -11.04 -14.80 -13.61
N LYS A 204 -10.26 -13.76 -13.34
CA LYS A 204 -9.17 -13.30 -14.22
C LYS A 204 -7.83 -13.60 -13.56
N THR A 205 -7.06 -14.54 -14.11
CA THR A 205 -5.66 -14.73 -13.72
C THR A 205 -4.82 -13.60 -14.29
N VAL A 206 -4.00 -12.96 -13.46
CA VAL A 206 -3.14 -11.83 -13.84
C VAL A 206 -1.74 -11.99 -13.26
N ASP A 207 -0.74 -11.50 -13.99
CA ASP A 207 0.63 -11.43 -13.49
C ASP A 207 0.86 -10.22 -12.57
N GLU A 208 0.04 -9.18 -12.73
CA GLU A 208 0.14 -7.92 -12.01
C GLU A 208 -1.26 -7.32 -11.76
N VAL A 209 -1.47 -6.75 -10.58
CA VAL A 209 -2.64 -5.93 -10.27
C VAL A 209 -2.23 -4.71 -9.46
N THR A 210 -2.62 -3.53 -9.95
CA THR A 210 -2.39 -2.24 -9.27
C THR A 210 -3.67 -1.74 -8.64
N LEU A 211 -3.64 -1.51 -7.32
CA LEU A 211 -4.76 -1.07 -6.51
C LEU A 211 -4.59 0.38 -6.05
N SER A 212 -5.60 1.20 -6.32
CA SER A 212 -5.67 2.59 -5.87
C SER A 212 -5.86 2.72 -4.35
N ASN A 213 -5.61 3.92 -3.80
CA ASN A 213 -5.81 4.26 -2.39
C ASN A 213 -5.13 3.26 -1.43
N GLY A 214 -3.86 2.92 -1.72
CA GLY A 214 -3.06 1.99 -0.94
C GLY A 214 -3.62 0.57 -0.83
N GLY A 215 -4.55 0.17 -1.70
CA GLY A 215 -5.25 -1.11 -1.64
C GLY A 215 -6.18 -1.30 -0.44
N MET A 216 -6.34 -0.29 0.44
CA MET A 216 -7.03 -0.46 1.73
C MET A 216 -8.55 -0.60 1.62
N ARG A 217 -9.15 -0.25 0.47
CA ARG A 217 -10.59 -0.38 0.20
C ARG A 217 -10.95 -1.66 -0.55
N THR A 218 -9.98 -2.30 -1.20
CA THR A 218 -10.19 -3.51 -1.99
C THR A 218 -10.29 -4.73 -1.06
N THR A 219 -11.29 -5.59 -1.27
CA THR A 219 -11.32 -6.88 -0.55
C THR A 219 -10.28 -7.80 -1.17
N MET A 220 -9.48 -8.49 -0.37
CA MET A 220 -8.46 -9.42 -0.86
C MET A 220 -8.18 -10.54 0.14
N ALA A 221 -7.47 -11.57 -0.31
CA ALA A 221 -7.08 -12.72 0.53
C ALA A 221 -6.42 -12.29 1.86
N PRO A 222 -6.74 -12.92 3.01
CA PRO A 222 -6.16 -12.55 4.31
C PRO A 222 -4.62 -12.61 4.35
N ALA A 223 -4.03 -13.54 3.59
CA ALA A 223 -2.59 -13.65 3.43
C ALA A 223 -1.98 -12.46 2.68
N LEU A 224 -2.65 -11.92 1.66
CA LEU A 224 -2.24 -10.70 0.94
C LEU A 224 -2.35 -9.47 1.83
N LEU A 225 -3.43 -9.30 2.60
CA LEU A 225 -3.57 -8.21 3.57
C LEU A 225 -2.45 -8.22 4.61
N THR A 226 -2.07 -9.41 5.09
CA THR A 226 -1.00 -9.58 6.08
C THR A 226 0.37 -9.23 5.48
N LEU A 227 0.64 -9.69 4.24
CA LEU A 227 1.86 -9.33 3.52
C LEU A 227 1.93 -7.81 3.25
N LEU A 228 0.83 -7.20 2.79
CA LEU A 228 0.74 -5.78 2.49
C LEU A 228 1.07 -4.93 3.71
N ARG A 229 0.44 -5.21 4.86
CA ARG A 229 0.70 -4.49 6.13
C ARG A 229 2.18 -4.56 6.51
N ARG A 230 2.76 -5.77 6.51
CA ARG A 230 4.19 -5.97 6.81
C ARG A 230 5.09 -5.17 5.87
N ARG A 231 4.85 -5.22 4.54
CA ARG A 231 5.67 -4.47 3.57
C ARG A 231 5.50 -2.96 3.68
N LEU A 232 4.30 -2.50 4.06
CA LEU A 232 4.03 -1.08 4.33
C LEU A 232 4.80 -0.61 5.57
N ASP A 233 4.83 -1.39 6.65
CA ASP A 233 5.58 -1.05 7.87
C ASP A 233 7.10 -1.05 7.63
N GLU A 234 7.60 -2.00 6.85
CA GLU A 234 9.01 -2.02 6.39
C GLU A 234 9.35 -0.75 5.58
N GLN A 235 8.53 -0.36 4.60
CA GLN A 235 8.75 0.88 3.84
C GLN A 235 8.52 2.16 4.66
N ARG A 236 7.61 2.18 5.63
CA ARG A 236 7.43 3.32 6.55
C ARG A 236 8.65 3.55 7.42
N ARG A 237 9.36 2.48 7.79
CA ARG A 237 10.61 2.57 8.56
C ARG A 237 11.80 2.98 7.71
N PHE A 238 11.89 2.49 6.47
CA PHE A 238 12.91 2.92 5.51
C PHE A 238 12.40 2.82 4.06
N PRO A 239 11.94 3.94 3.44
CA PRO A 239 11.21 3.94 2.17
C PRO A 239 12.12 3.84 0.93
N LEU A 240 13.07 2.92 0.93
CA LEU A 240 14.09 2.81 -0.13
C LEU A 240 13.44 2.59 -1.52
N ARG A 241 12.49 1.66 -1.65
CA ARG A 241 11.87 1.33 -2.93
C ARG A 241 11.03 2.49 -3.47
N VAL A 242 10.26 3.12 -2.58
CA VAL A 242 9.46 4.32 -2.91
C VAL A 242 10.37 5.49 -3.32
N ALA A 243 11.49 5.70 -2.63
CA ALA A 243 12.47 6.72 -2.99
C ALA A 243 13.10 6.45 -4.38
N THR A 244 13.39 5.20 -4.74
CA THR A 244 13.85 4.83 -6.09
C THR A 244 12.82 5.17 -7.16
N THR A 245 11.54 4.85 -6.95
CA THR A 245 10.46 5.21 -7.90
C THR A 245 10.28 6.72 -8.00
N LEU A 246 10.33 7.44 -6.88
CA LEU A 246 10.30 8.91 -6.86
C LEU A 246 11.47 9.53 -7.63
N CYS A 247 12.69 8.99 -7.52
CA CYS A 247 13.83 9.46 -8.32
C CYS A 247 13.51 9.40 -9.83
N GLN A 248 12.94 8.30 -10.30
CA GLN A 248 12.60 8.12 -11.71
C GLN A 248 11.50 9.10 -12.15
N GLN A 249 10.44 9.26 -11.36
CA GLN A 249 9.36 10.21 -11.66
C GLN A 249 9.84 11.68 -11.63
N PHE A 250 10.60 12.09 -10.62
CA PHE A 250 11.16 13.45 -10.55
C PHE A 250 12.19 13.74 -11.65
N THR A 251 12.98 12.75 -12.08
CA THR A 251 13.85 12.87 -13.27
C THR A 251 13.02 13.12 -14.53
N ARG A 252 11.90 12.43 -14.73
CA ARG A 252 10.97 12.70 -15.86
C ARG A 252 10.41 14.12 -15.83
N HIS A 253 10.20 14.68 -14.64
CA HIS A 253 9.85 16.10 -14.48
C HIS A 253 11.05 17.06 -14.55
N GLY A 254 12.27 16.59 -14.84
CA GLY A 254 13.47 17.42 -15.03
C GLY A 254 14.10 17.97 -13.76
N LEU A 255 13.77 17.41 -12.59
CA LEU A 255 14.43 17.78 -11.33
C LEU A 255 15.80 17.10 -11.19
N GLN A 256 16.65 17.69 -10.37
CA GLN A 256 18.03 17.27 -10.12
C GLN A 256 18.19 16.76 -8.69
N PHE A 257 19.24 15.95 -8.47
CA PHE A 257 19.53 15.34 -7.18
C PHE A 257 20.96 15.61 -6.74
N PHE A 258 21.15 15.78 -5.44
CA PHE A 258 22.48 15.93 -4.83
C PHE A 258 22.49 15.37 -3.40
N LYS A 259 23.67 14.99 -2.90
CA LYS A 259 23.84 14.47 -1.53
C LYS A 259 24.40 15.55 -0.62
N VAL A 260 23.60 15.99 0.34
CA VAL A 260 24.01 16.88 1.44
C VAL A 260 24.77 16.05 2.48
N ASN A 261 25.88 16.59 3.00
CA ASN A 261 26.74 15.93 4.00
C ASN A 261 27.17 14.49 3.64
N LYS A 262 27.19 14.15 2.34
CA LYS A 262 27.37 12.81 1.76
C LYS A 262 26.31 11.76 2.14
N THR A 263 25.34 12.10 2.97
CA THR A 263 24.36 11.15 3.56
C THR A 263 22.95 11.30 3.01
N VAL A 264 22.42 12.53 2.90
CA VAL A 264 20.99 12.76 2.58
C VAL A 264 20.82 13.27 1.14
N THR A 265 20.15 12.46 0.31
CA THR A 265 19.77 12.85 -1.06
C THR A 265 18.63 13.87 -1.02
N HIS A 266 18.86 15.04 -1.61
CA HIS A 266 17.87 16.10 -1.80
C HIS A 266 17.48 16.21 -3.27
N VAL A 267 16.24 16.62 -3.51
CA VAL A 267 15.66 16.93 -4.83
C VAL A 267 15.56 18.45 -4.98
N CYS A 268 15.98 19.00 -6.11
CA CYS A 268 15.99 20.44 -6.38
C CYS A 268 15.80 20.74 -7.88
N VAL A 269 15.66 22.02 -8.23
CA VAL A 269 15.47 22.47 -9.62
C VAL A 269 16.74 22.32 -10.45
N ALA A 270 17.89 22.74 -9.90
CA ALA A 270 19.18 22.72 -10.58
C ALA A 270 20.27 22.09 -9.69
N ARG A 271 21.25 21.44 -10.31
CA ARG A 271 22.35 20.80 -9.60
C ARG A 271 23.28 21.87 -8.99
N PRO A 272 23.67 21.75 -7.70
CA PRO A 272 24.54 22.74 -7.07
C PRO A 272 25.85 22.99 -7.84
N ARG A 273 26.12 24.26 -8.14
CA ARG A 273 27.29 24.75 -8.87
C ARG A 273 27.89 25.93 -8.12
N TYR A 274 29.11 25.77 -7.64
CA TYR A 274 29.88 26.86 -7.02
C TYR A 274 29.98 28.07 -7.99
N LEU A 275 29.72 29.25 -7.46
CA LEU A 275 29.91 30.53 -8.13
C LEU A 275 31.21 31.14 -7.60
N ASP A 276 32.18 31.33 -8.49
CA ASP A 276 33.41 32.02 -8.17
C ASP A 276 33.22 33.53 -8.40
N LEU A 277 33.23 34.31 -7.31
CA LEU A 277 33.00 35.75 -7.32
C LEU A 277 34.22 36.55 -7.83
N GLU A 278 35.42 35.95 -7.86
CA GLU A 278 36.63 36.59 -8.39
C GLU A 278 36.73 36.37 -9.90
N ALA A 279 36.39 35.17 -10.37
CA ALA A 279 36.44 34.82 -11.80
C ALA A 279 35.18 35.26 -12.59
N THR A 280 34.05 35.49 -11.94
CA THR A 280 32.76 35.77 -12.61
C THR A 280 32.26 37.18 -12.32
N VAL A 281 32.10 38.00 -13.37
CA VAL A 281 31.49 39.34 -13.22
C VAL A 281 29.98 39.18 -12.97
N VAL A 282 29.55 39.50 -11.74
CA VAL A 282 28.15 39.46 -11.29
C VAL A 282 27.74 40.80 -10.66
N SER A 283 26.42 41.05 -10.56
CA SER A 283 25.88 42.29 -10.00
C SER A 283 26.25 42.46 -8.52
N ASP A 284 26.35 43.72 -8.06
CA ASP A 284 26.70 44.00 -6.66
C ASP A 284 25.60 43.60 -5.66
N CYS A 285 24.37 43.38 -6.14
CA CYS A 285 23.31 42.76 -5.35
C CYS A 285 23.58 41.26 -5.15
N VAL A 286 23.93 40.54 -6.22
CA VAL A 286 24.34 39.12 -6.17
C VAL A 286 25.56 38.91 -5.26
N LYS A 287 26.58 39.77 -5.33
CA LYS A 287 27.75 39.71 -4.42
C LYS A 287 27.31 39.81 -2.95
N ARG A 288 26.54 40.85 -2.61
CA ARG A 288 25.98 41.06 -1.26
C ARG A 288 25.15 39.88 -0.76
N ILE A 289 24.35 39.25 -1.62
CA ILE A 289 23.59 38.03 -1.30
C ILE A 289 24.53 36.87 -0.92
N VAL A 290 25.56 36.60 -1.73
CA VAL A 290 26.47 35.48 -1.52
C VAL A 290 27.37 35.71 -0.30
N GLU A 291 27.93 36.92 -0.14
CA GLU A 291 28.68 37.35 1.05
C GLU A 291 27.85 37.23 2.33
N PHE A 292 26.60 37.69 2.33
CA PHE A 292 25.71 37.58 3.48
C PHE A 292 25.52 36.12 3.92
N ILE A 293 25.32 35.19 2.98
CA ILE A 293 25.14 33.76 3.28
C ILE A 293 26.45 33.14 3.81
N HIS A 294 27.61 33.56 3.30
CA HIS A 294 28.91 33.12 3.83
C HIS A 294 29.14 33.56 5.28
N HIS A 295 28.75 34.79 5.64
CA HIS A 295 28.90 35.30 7.01
C HIS A 295 27.80 34.81 7.98
N HIS A 296 26.65 34.36 7.47
CA HIS A 296 25.50 33.91 8.27
C HIS A 296 25.10 32.46 7.96
N PRO A 297 25.87 31.45 8.45
CA PRO A 297 25.51 30.04 8.28
C PRO A 297 24.14 29.74 8.92
N ASN A 298 23.28 29.01 8.20
CA ASN A 298 21.87 28.80 8.53
C ASN A 298 21.01 30.09 8.54
N GLY A 299 21.45 31.14 7.85
CA GLY A 299 20.62 32.31 7.56
C GLY A 299 19.35 31.92 6.80
N THR A 300 18.24 32.61 7.06
CA THR A 300 16.97 32.39 6.36
C THR A 300 16.67 33.53 5.41
N ARG A 301 15.86 33.27 4.38
CA ARG A 301 15.42 34.29 3.40
C ARG A 301 14.84 35.55 4.06
N ARG A 302 14.14 35.42 5.19
CA ARG A 302 13.63 36.58 5.96
C ARG A 302 14.77 37.47 6.49
N LYS A 303 15.79 36.87 7.11
CA LYS A 303 16.96 37.59 7.65
C LYS A 303 17.79 38.24 6.54
N LEU A 304 17.91 37.57 5.39
CA LEU A 304 18.60 38.12 4.21
C LEU A 304 17.89 39.38 3.68
N LEU A 305 16.56 39.34 3.54
CA LEU A 305 15.79 40.51 3.11
C LEU A 305 15.84 41.63 4.16
N GLU A 306 15.75 41.30 5.44
CA GLU A 306 15.87 42.28 6.55
C GLU A 306 17.24 42.97 6.57
N ALA A 307 18.33 42.28 6.20
CA ALA A 307 19.67 42.85 6.17
C ALA A 307 20.01 43.62 4.88
N LEU A 308 19.49 43.18 3.72
CA LEU A 308 19.85 43.76 2.41
C LEU A 308 18.84 44.79 1.88
N ALA A 309 17.58 44.72 2.31
CA ALA A 309 16.51 45.64 1.93
C ALA A 309 15.47 45.74 3.07
N PRO A 310 15.83 46.29 4.24
CA PRO A 310 14.95 46.41 5.40
C PRO A 310 13.65 47.13 5.02
N ALA A 311 12.50 46.59 5.46
CA ALA A 311 11.22 47.25 5.26
C ALA A 311 11.23 48.60 6.00
N PRO A 312 10.72 49.69 5.39
CA PRO A 312 10.69 50.99 6.05
C PRO A 312 9.89 50.91 7.36
N PRO A 313 10.35 51.56 8.45
CA PRO A 313 9.65 51.52 9.72
C PRO A 313 8.24 52.07 9.55
N ARG A 314 7.23 51.32 9.99
CA ARG A 314 5.85 51.83 10.06
C ARG A 314 5.85 53.04 11.00
N LEU A 315 5.71 54.23 10.43
CA LEU A 315 5.30 55.40 11.20
C LEU A 315 3.99 55.02 11.91
N PRO A 316 3.85 55.24 13.24
CA PRO A 316 2.60 54.98 13.91
C PRO A 316 1.52 55.83 13.24
N ALA A 317 0.44 55.18 12.81
CA ALA A 317 -0.69 55.89 12.23
C ALA A 317 -1.14 56.97 13.24
N SER A 318 -1.05 58.24 12.82
CA SER A 318 -1.53 59.35 13.62
C SER A 318 -2.98 59.06 14.00
N SER A 319 -3.26 58.98 15.29
CA SER A 319 -4.62 58.69 15.78
C SER A 319 -5.47 59.94 15.57
N ALA A 320 -5.97 60.12 14.35
CA ALA A 320 -7.02 61.07 14.04
C ALA A 320 -8.29 60.62 14.77
N ALA A 321 -8.49 61.17 15.98
CA ALA A 321 -9.67 60.92 16.78
C ALA A 321 -10.93 61.37 16.01
N PRO A 322 -11.99 60.55 15.94
CA PRO A 322 -13.23 60.95 15.28
C PRO A 322 -14.00 61.92 16.18
N ALA A 323 -14.24 63.14 15.69
CA ALA A 323 -15.27 64.01 16.25
C ALA A 323 -16.65 63.51 15.78
N PRO A 324 -17.66 63.40 16.66
CA PRO A 324 -18.98 62.88 16.29
C PRO A 324 -19.89 63.98 15.72
N LEU A 325 -20.79 63.65 14.79
CA LEU A 325 -22.03 64.41 14.54
C LEU A 325 -23.08 63.62 13.74
N ALA A 326 -24.21 63.36 14.42
CA ALA A 326 -25.59 63.23 13.93
C ALA A 326 -25.96 62.43 12.64
N SER A 327 -26.48 61.21 12.89
CA SER A 327 -27.82 60.73 12.49
C SER A 327 -28.46 61.13 11.13
N GLY A 328 -28.69 60.10 10.29
CA GLY A 328 -29.73 60.09 9.24
C GLY A 328 -30.09 58.65 8.84
N GLN A 329 -31.33 58.22 9.07
CA GLN A 329 -31.78 56.85 8.79
C GLN A 329 -32.28 56.67 7.33
N ALA A 330 -31.89 55.57 6.69
CA ALA A 330 -32.75 54.82 5.76
C ALA A 330 -32.17 53.40 5.56
N ALA A 331 -33.00 52.36 5.66
CA ALA A 331 -32.57 50.96 5.50
C ALA A 331 -33.20 50.33 4.27
N VAL A 332 -32.39 49.65 3.43
CA VAL A 332 -32.83 48.53 2.58
C VAL A 332 -31.70 47.49 2.52
N GLN A 333 -32.07 46.22 2.40
CA GLN A 333 -31.23 45.03 2.58
C GLN A 333 -30.46 44.63 1.30
N GLY A 334 -29.32 43.95 1.44
CA GLY A 334 -28.69 43.22 0.32
C GLY A 334 -27.27 42.69 0.59
N ASN A 335 -27.14 41.38 0.82
CA ASN A 335 -25.90 40.58 0.83
C ASN A 335 -24.66 41.08 1.62
N SER A 336 -24.45 40.48 2.80
CA SER A 336 -23.13 40.45 3.46
C SER A 336 -22.48 39.08 3.31
N ALA A 337 -21.54 38.94 2.38
CA ALA A 337 -20.55 37.86 2.42
C ALA A 337 -19.61 38.06 3.62
N PRO A 338 -19.05 36.98 4.22
CA PRO A 338 -18.13 37.12 5.33
C PRO A 338 -16.77 37.65 4.85
N VAL A 339 -16.59 38.97 4.93
CA VAL A 339 -15.26 39.62 4.81
C VAL A 339 -14.49 39.37 6.11
N VAL A 340 -14.00 38.14 6.28
CA VAL A 340 -13.02 37.81 7.31
C VAL A 340 -11.62 38.20 6.80
N ALA A 341 -11.20 39.39 7.23
CA ALA A 341 -9.81 39.79 7.41
C ALA A 341 -8.80 39.24 6.39
N ALA A 342 -8.83 39.80 5.17
CA ALA A 342 -7.63 39.81 4.35
C ALA A 342 -6.54 40.60 5.10
N ALA A 343 -5.60 39.88 5.71
CA ALA A 343 -4.38 40.50 6.21
C ALA A 343 -3.64 41.08 4.99
N GLU A 344 -3.53 42.40 4.94
CA GLU A 344 -2.92 43.13 3.82
C GLU A 344 -1.50 42.62 3.58
N ALA A 345 -1.31 41.90 2.46
CA ALA A 345 0.01 41.60 1.95
C ALA A 345 0.64 42.92 1.52
N THR A 346 1.51 43.48 2.36
CA THR A 346 2.31 44.66 2.01
C THR A 346 3.11 44.33 0.76
N GLU A 347 2.89 45.07 -0.33
CA GLU A 347 3.64 44.87 -1.57
C GLU A 347 5.14 45.05 -1.30
N PRO A 348 6.01 44.16 -1.81
CA PRO A 348 7.44 44.26 -1.58
C PRO A 348 7.98 45.55 -2.20
N THR A 349 8.90 46.22 -1.51
CA THR A 349 9.56 47.41 -2.08
C THR A 349 10.30 47.05 -3.37
N PRO A 350 10.57 47.99 -4.29
CA PRO A 350 11.30 47.69 -5.53
C PRO A 350 12.69 47.08 -5.25
N GLU A 351 13.36 47.51 -4.18
CA GLU A 351 14.63 46.93 -3.72
C GLU A 351 14.47 45.49 -3.22
N GLN A 352 13.45 45.20 -2.41
CA GLN A 352 13.14 43.83 -1.98
C GLN A 352 12.80 42.93 -3.17
N THR A 353 12.07 43.47 -4.16
CA THR A 353 11.71 42.75 -5.38
C THR A 353 12.95 42.40 -6.21
N ALA A 354 13.92 43.31 -6.32
CA ALA A 354 15.21 43.04 -6.97
C ALA A 354 16.01 41.95 -6.22
N VAL A 355 16.15 42.06 -4.90
CA VAL A 355 16.84 41.03 -4.08
C VAL A 355 16.14 39.66 -4.19
N ILE A 356 14.81 39.64 -4.25
CA ILE A 356 14.02 38.41 -4.46
C ILE A 356 14.27 37.81 -5.83
N ALA A 357 14.31 38.63 -6.90
CA ALA A 357 14.57 38.17 -8.26
C ALA A 357 16.00 37.61 -8.43
N ASP A 358 17.00 38.31 -7.88
CA ASP A 358 18.40 37.86 -7.89
C ASP A 358 18.59 36.56 -7.09
N LEU A 359 17.96 36.45 -5.91
CA LEU A 359 17.98 35.22 -5.11
C LEU A 359 17.29 34.06 -5.84
N HIS A 360 16.16 34.31 -6.50
CA HIS A 360 15.46 33.31 -7.32
C HIS A 360 16.34 32.84 -8.49
N TRP A 361 17.03 33.75 -9.18
CA TRP A 361 17.99 33.41 -10.22
C TRP A 361 19.16 32.56 -9.67
N LEU A 362 19.76 32.96 -8.56
CA LEU A 362 20.85 32.22 -7.90
C LEU A 362 20.44 30.79 -7.52
N ILE A 363 19.20 30.59 -7.05
CA ILE A 363 18.66 29.27 -6.73
C ILE A 363 18.43 28.45 -8.01
N HIS A 364 17.85 29.06 -9.06
CA HIS A 364 17.58 28.37 -10.32
C HIS A 364 18.83 28.04 -11.15
N GLN A 365 19.95 28.73 -10.96
CA GLN A 365 21.27 28.35 -11.52
C GLN A 365 22.03 27.36 -10.62
N GLY A 366 21.53 27.06 -9.42
CA GLY A 366 22.16 26.16 -8.46
C GLY A 366 23.36 26.77 -7.70
N HIS A 367 23.50 28.10 -7.70
CA HIS A 367 24.57 28.80 -6.96
C HIS A 367 24.25 28.91 -5.45
N VAL A 368 22.97 29.09 -5.13
CA VAL A 368 22.44 29.08 -3.76
C VAL A 368 21.42 27.95 -3.62
N ILE A 369 21.36 27.35 -2.44
CA ILE A 369 20.42 26.30 -2.08
C ILE A 369 19.52 26.84 -0.96
N GLU A 370 18.22 26.98 -1.21
CA GLU A 370 17.21 27.18 -0.16
C GLU A 370 16.66 25.81 0.24
N PHE A 371 16.86 25.39 1.49
CA PHE A 371 16.33 24.12 2.00
C PHE A 371 14.85 24.21 2.36
N SER A 372 14.20 23.05 2.52
CA SER A 372 12.80 22.94 2.94
C SER A 372 12.50 23.60 4.30
N ASP A 373 13.50 23.68 5.20
CA ASP A 373 13.43 24.38 6.49
C ASP A 373 13.71 25.90 6.39
N GLY A 374 13.97 26.41 5.18
CA GLY A 374 14.21 27.83 4.90
C GLY A 374 15.63 28.32 5.13
N ARG A 375 16.59 27.42 5.42
CA ARG A 375 18.02 27.76 5.47
C ARG A 375 18.60 27.99 4.08
N LEU A 376 19.52 28.94 3.97
CA LEU A 376 20.29 29.22 2.77
C LEU A 376 21.73 28.70 2.93
N GLU A 377 22.24 27.99 1.93
CA GLU A 377 23.67 27.68 1.77
C GLU A 377 24.17 28.02 0.35
N VAL A 378 25.40 28.51 0.24
CA VAL A 378 26.10 28.63 -1.05
C VAL A 378 26.60 27.24 -1.49
N ALA A 379 26.47 26.92 -2.77
CA ALA A 379 26.97 25.67 -3.33
C ALA A 379 28.49 25.58 -3.17
N LYS A 380 28.98 24.59 -2.40
CA LYS A 380 30.42 24.42 -2.11
C LYS A 380 31.21 23.95 -3.34
N PRO A 381 32.48 24.34 -3.52
CA PRO A 381 33.31 23.89 -4.64
C PRO A 381 33.46 22.36 -4.61
N HIS A 382 33.24 21.73 -5.77
CA HIS A 382 33.38 20.28 -5.89
C HIS A 382 34.87 19.92 -5.91
N LYS A 383 35.36 19.32 -4.82
CA LYS A 383 36.70 18.70 -4.83
C LYS A 383 36.67 17.57 -5.88
N PRO A 384 37.49 17.62 -6.94
CA PRO A 384 37.47 16.60 -7.98
C PRO A 384 37.76 15.24 -7.35
N LYS A 385 36.91 14.24 -7.64
CA LYS A 385 37.19 12.85 -7.29
C LYS A 385 38.45 12.44 -8.07
N PRO A 386 39.51 11.92 -7.43
CA PRO A 386 40.67 11.42 -8.17
C PRO A 386 40.17 10.37 -9.17
N ALA A 387 40.66 10.47 -10.41
CA ALA A 387 40.28 9.53 -11.46
C ALA A 387 40.62 8.09 -10.99
N PRO A 388 39.76 7.10 -11.24
CA PRO A 388 40.12 5.72 -10.97
C PRO A 388 41.38 5.39 -11.78
N ALA A 389 42.40 4.86 -11.10
CA ALA A 389 43.63 4.47 -11.76
C ALA A 389 43.30 3.43 -12.86
N PRO A 390 43.92 3.54 -14.06
CA PRO A 390 43.66 2.57 -15.12
C PRO A 390 44.02 1.16 -14.62
N PRO A 391 43.22 0.13 -14.95
CA PRO A 391 43.48 -1.22 -14.47
C PRO A 391 44.83 -1.70 -15.01
N SER A 392 45.73 -2.07 -14.09
CA SER A 392 47.04 -2.60 -14.44
C SER A 392 46.88 -3.93 -15.18
N ALA A 393 47.20 -3.95 -16.48
CA ALA A 393 47.20 -5.17 -17.27
C ALA A 393 48.20 -6.17 -16.69
N LYS A 394 47.74 -7.38 -16.38
CA LYS A 394 48.63 -8.54 -16.18
C LYS A 394 49.06 -9.07 -17.57
N PRO A 395 50.28 -9.62 -17.73
CA PRO A 395 50.74 -10.10 -19.03
C PRO A 395 49.95 -11.34 -19.48
N ALA A 396 49.67 -11.43 -20.78
CA ALA A 396 49.12 -12.64 -21.38
C ALA A 396 50.24 -13.64 -21.70
N ALA A 397 49.98 -14.94 -21.50
CA ALA A 397 50.80 -16.03 -21.99
C ALA A 397 50.02 -16.80 -23.07
N GLU A 398 50.58 -16.78 -24.27
CA GLU A 398 50.49 -17.74 -25.39
C GLU A 398 49.21 -18.57 -25.62
N SER A 399 48.52 -18.22 -26.72
CA SER A 399 48.28 -19.05 -27.92
C SER A 399 47.79 -20.51 -27.80
N ILE A 400 46.73 -20.85 -28.55
CA ILE A 400 46.82 -21.71 -29.76
C ILE A 400 45.45 -21.86 -30.49
N GLU A 401 45.50 -21.75 -31.82
CA GLU A 401 44.60 -22.24 -32.90
C GLU A 401 43.09 -21.89 -32.99
N SER A 402 42.75 -21.33 -34.16
CA SER A 402 41.52 -21.60 -34.94
C SER A 402 41.98 -22.27 -36.27
N PRO A 403 41.13 -22.98 -37.04
CA PRO A 403 40.23 -22.27 -37.97
C PRO A 403 38.91 -22.96 -38.37
N SER A 404 38.13 -22.23 -39.20
CA SER A 404 37.32 -22.72 -40.34
C SER A 404 35.79 -22.79 -40.13
N ALA A 405 34.90 -22.31 -41.04
CA ALA A 405 35.02 -21.41 -42.20
C ALA A 405 33.62 -20.94 -42.71
N ALA A 406 33.60 -19.91 -43.57
CA ALA A 406 32.57 -19.54 -44.58
C ALA A 406 31.12 -19.21 -44.08
N ALA A 407 30.32 -18.30 -44.67
CA ALA A 407 30.48 -17.16 -45.59
C ALA A 407 29.17 -16.29 -45.45
N ALA A 408 28.88 -15.17 -46.12
CA ALA A 408 29.49 -14.43 -47.24
C ALA A 408 29.14 -12.91 -47.13
N ALA A 409 29.45 -12.12 -48.18
CA ALA A 409 29.09 -10.70 -48.35
C ALA A 409 28.99 -10.37 -49.86
N PRO A 410 28.72 -9.13 -50.35
CA PRO A 410 28.31 -7.88 -49.68
C PRO A 410 27.12 -7.14 -50.40
N ILE A 411 26.77 -5.91 -49.98
CA ILE A 411 26.57 -4.68 -50.81
C ILE A 411 26.27 -3.46 -49.88
N ALA A 412 26.61 -2.25 -50.33
CA ALA A 412 26.77 -1.00 -49.54
C ALA A 412 25.55 -0.02 -49.70
N THR A 413 25.06 0.67 -48.64
CA THR A 413 25.41 2.07 -48.18
C THR A 413 24.65 3.20 -48.93
N PRO A 414 24.32 4.41 -48.39
CA PRO A 414 24.56 5.03 -47.04
C PRO A 414 23.29 5.56 -46.30
N GLY A 415 23.43 6.05 -45.06
CA GLY A 415 22.35 6.81 -44.39
C GLY A 415 22.59 7.37 -42.97
N GLN A 416 23.40 8.43 -42.84
CA GLN A 416 23.44 9.46 -41.76
C GLN A 416 23.53 9.09 -40.27
N ALA A 417 24.20 9.98 -39.52
CA ALA A 417 24.41 9.90 -38.08
C ALA A 417 23.61 10.96 -37.31
N THR A 418 23.24 10.65 -36.06
CA THR A 418 23.15 11.63 -34.97
C THR A 418 23.32 10.91 -33.63
N GLY A 419 24.25 11.39 -32.80
CA GLY A 419 24.53 10.79 -31.49
C GLY A 419 23.62 11.35 -30.39
N GLY A 420 23.15 10.47 -29.49
CA GLY A 420 22.56 10.85 -28.20
C GLY A 420 23.59 10.67 -27.08
N PRO A 421 23.78 11.65 -26.16
CA PRO A 421 24.71 11.51 -25.05
C PRO A 421 24.13 10.65 -23.92
N SER A 422 24.97 9.76 -23.38
CA SER A 422 24.65 8.88 -22.26
C SER A 422 24.31 9.64 -20.97
N GLY A 423 23.24 9.24 -20.29
CA GLY A 423 22.98 9.64 -18.90
C GLY A 423 23.75 8.73 -17.92
N PRO A 424 24.32 9.25 -16.81
CA PRO A 424 25.02 8.44 -15.84
C PRO A 424 24.07 7.68 -14.91
N GLU A 425 24.46 6.45 -14.60
CA GLU A 425 23.72 5.44 -13.85
C GLU A 425 23.48 5.79 -12.37
N CYS A 426 22.41 5.26 -11.79
CA CYS A 426 22.13 5.38 -10.36
C CYS A 426 22.38 4.03 -9.68
N GLU A 427 23.61 3.79 -9.23
CA GLU A 427 23.99 2.55 -8.52
C GLU A 427 23.14 2.34 -7.25
N PRO A 428 22.48 1.18 -7.08
CA PRO A 428 21.93 0.76 -5.80
C PRO A 428 23.03 0.21 -4.89
N ALA A 429 23.06 0.67 -3.63
CA ALA A 429 23.94 0.09 -2.62
C ALA A 429 23.50 -1.34 -2.25
N GLN A 430 24.46 -2.27 -2.18
CA GLN A 430 24.22 -3.65 -1.77
C GLN A 430 23.99 -3.77 -0.25
N GLU A 431 23.11 -4.68 0.15
CA GLU A 431 22.94 -5.12 1.54
C GLU A 431 24.13 -5.98 1.98
N PRO A 432 24.67 -5.82 3.21
CA PRO A 432 25.71 -6.71 3.71
C PRO A 432 25.10 -8.07 4.09
N GLN A 433 25.42 -9.11 3.32
CA GLN A 433 25.16 -10.49 3.72
C GLN A 433 26.08 -10.87 4.89
N VAL A 434 25.48 -11.37 5.97
CA VAL A 434 26.23 -11.96 7.09
C VAL A 434 26.57 -13.41 6.73
N THR A 435 27.83 -13.69 6.45
CA THR A 435 28.32 -15.04 6.16
C THR A 435 28.43 -15.86 7.44
N SER A 436 27.61 -16.90 7.55
CA SER A 436 27.75 -17.93 8.58
C SER A 436 28.64 -19.06 8.06
N THR A 437 29.90 -19.12 8.50
CA THR A 437 30.78 -20.25 8.23
C THR A 437 30.48 -21.38 9.22
N ALA A 438 30.41 -22.61 8.72
CA ALA A 438 30.26 -23.82 9.52
C ALA A 438 31.58 -24.62 9.55
N GLU A 439 31.92 -25.17 10.72
CA GLU A 439 32.83 -26.31 10.88
C GLU A 439 32.14 -27.35 11.78
N GLY A 440 32.15 -28.63 11.40
CA GLY A 440 31.77 -29.75 12.29
C GLY A 440 32.93 -30.14 13.20
N GLY A 441 32.82 -30.96 14.25
CA GLY A 441 31.83 -31.90 14.81
C GLY A 441 32.59 -32.68 15.93
N PRO A 442 32.26 -33.93 16.31
CA PRO A 442 31.02 -34.71 16.26
C PRO A 442 30.64 -35.37 17.63
N VAL A 443 29.64 -36.29 17.67
CA VAL A 443 29.28 -37.25 18.77
C VAL A 443 28.70 -36.56 20.04
N VAL A 444 27.65 -37.01 20.75
CA VAL A 444 27.29 -38.36 21.27
C VAL A 444 25.76 -38.61 21.35
N VAL A 445 25.43 -39.91 21.28
CA VAL A 445 24.17 -40.67 21.45
C VAL A 445 23.29 -40.30 22.66
N ALA A 446 21.98 -40.64 22.55
CA ALA A 446 20.93 -40.91 23.58
C ALA A 446 19.73 -39.94 23.53
N GLU A 447 18.47 -40.34 23.75
CA GLU A 447 17.77 -41.65 23.73
C GLU A 447 16.26 -41.37 23.58
N GLU A 448 15.50 -42.28 22.97
CA GLU A 448 14.03 -42.16 22.85
C GLU A 448 13.33 -42.57 24.16
N PRO A 449 12.17 -41.98 24.51
CA PRO A 449 11.09 -42.89 24.88
C PRO A 449 9.70 -42.49 24.34
N ALA A 450 9.05 -43.48 23.73
CA ALA A 450 7.62 -43.53 23.46
C ALA A 450 6.84 -44.03 24.72
N PRO A 451 5.51 -44.30 24.68
CA PRO A 451 4.63 -43.83 25.76
C PRO A 451 4.25 -44.88 26.81
N VAL A 452 3.84 -44.39 28.00
CA VAL A 452 3.36 -45.21 29.11
C VAL A 452 1.84 -45.49 28.97
N PRO A 453 1.39 -46.75 28.94
CA PRO A 453 -0.05 -47.08 28.98
C PRO A 453 -0.59 -47.18 30.42
N ALA A 454 -1.91 -47.16 30.54
CA ALA A 454 -2.63 -47.06 31.82
C ALA A 454 -2.59 -48.35 32.68
N ALA A 455 -2.64 -48.15 34.00
CA ALA A 455 -3.06 -49.16 34.97
C ALA A 455 -4.20 -48.61 35.83
N GLY A 456 -5.31 -49.36 35.91
CA GLY A 456 -6.47 -49.06 36.76
C GLY A 456 -6.29 -49.48 38.22
N PRO A 457 -7.28 -49.20 39.08
CA PRO A 457 -7.11 -49.21 40.54
C PRO A 457 -7.47 -50.55 41.20
N SER A 458 -6.90 -50.81 42.39
CA SER A 458 -7.60 -51.44 43.54
C SER A 458 -6.72 -51.54 44.80
N SER A 459 -7.14 -50.91 45.90
CA SER A 459 -7.49 -51.57 47.18
C SER A 459 -7.16 -50.74 48.44
N SER A 460 -8.18 -50.64 49.29
CA SER A 460 -8.17 -50.63 50.77
C SER A 460 -7.19 -49.72 51.54
N GLY A 461 -7.78 -48.78 52.30
CA GLY A 461 -7.13 -47.93 53.30
C GLY A 461 -8.10 -46.89 53.83
#